data_AF-A0A7X7CDK6-F1
#
_entry.id   AF-A0A7X7CDK6-F1
#
_cell.length_a   1.000
_cell.length_b   1.000
_cell.length_c   1.000
_cell.angle_alpha   90.00
_cell.angle_beta   90.00
_cell.angle_gamma   90.00
#
_symmetry.space_group_name_H-M   'P 1'
#
loop_
_entity.id
_entity.type
_entity.pdbx_description
1 polymer ?
#
loop_
_entity_poly.entity_id
_entity_poly.type
_entity_poly.pdbx_seq_one_letter_code
_entity_poly.pdbx_strand_id
1 'polypeptide(L)'
;MLDSLGVTATQRKVYHELSGSPGSGIADIAAQLGITRAEVEGALAALEELGLTQRSTLTTSGWRVLHPAVTQIPAAVTLSARISEVAATAKEELLAFLVGELTPAHLDEVEGIVGDLLKRGVLVRILYIESSRQTPAIRDFVQHFTERRGLVRSVPSLPARLALVDESTAVVASAAPGPQNEGLIVKSPILLASLAALFEQYWEEGSPVSNSAPVDSAPITRPATPLSRQEQNVLTLLARGMKDAAIAEQMDLSERTVARVITGLYDHTGSETRFELGMKASRFGWI
;
A
#
# COMPACT_ATOMS: atom_id res chain seq x y z
N MET A 1 27.58 -15.96 1.17
CA MET A 1 26.33 -15.30 0.70
C MET A 1 26.24 -15.28 -0.83
N LEU A 2 27.32 -14.94 -1.56
CA LEU A 2 27.33 -15.06 -3.03
C LEU A 2 27.33 -16.52 -3.52
N ASP A 3 27.89 -17.45 -2.75
CA ASP A 3 27.97 -18.87 -3.14
C ASP A 3 26.62 -19.58 -3.20
N SER A 4 25.62 -19.11 -2.45
CA SER A 4 24.25 -19.60 -2.50
C SER A 4 23.44 -19.04 -3.68
N LEU A 5 24.00 -18.10 -4.45
CA LEU A 5 23.34 -17.43 -5.58
C LEU A 5 23.80 -17.96 -6.94
N GLY A 6 24.57 -19.06 -6.98
CA GLY A 6 25.08 -19.64 -8.23
C GLY A 6 26.16 -18.80 -8.93
N VAL A 7 26.76 -17.85 -8.22
CA VAL A 7 27.76 -16.92 -8.76
C VAL A 7 29.08 -17.65 -8.99
N THR A 8 29.63 -17.54 -10.21
CA THR A 8 30.91 -18.14 -10.59
C THR A 8 32.10 -17.44 -9.92
N ALA A 9 33.27 -18.07 -9.94
CA ALA A 9 34.49 -17.48 -9.38
C ALA A 9 34.85 -16.14 -10.04
N THR A 10 34.68 -16.02 -11.36
CA THR A 10 34.95 -14.78 -12.11
C THR A 10 33.95 -13.69 -11.74
N GLN A 11 32.65 -14.01 -11.70
CA GLN A 11 31.62 -13.05 -11.28
C GLN A 11 31.86 -12.55 -9.85
N ARG A 12 32.24 -13.43 -8.93
CA ARG A 12 32.53 -13.07 -7.54
C ARG A 12 33.69 -12.08 -7.43
N LYS A 13 34.77 -12.30 -8.21
CA LYS A 13 35.92 -11.40 -8.26
C LYS A 13 35.52 -10.02 -8.80
N VAL A 14 34.77 -9.97 -9.90
CA VAL A 14 34.27 -8.71 -10.48
C VAL A 14 33.37 -7.96 -9.50
N TYR A 15 32.46 -8.67 -8.82
CA TYR A 15 31.58 -8.08 -7.81
C TYR A 15 32.36 -7.45 -6.65
N HIS A 16 33.35 -8.15 -6.10
CA HIS A 16 34.17 -7.61 -5.00
C HIS A 16 35.04 -6.43 -5.43
N GLU A 17 35.62 -6.47 -6.62
CA GLU A 17 36.41 -5.35 -7.16
C GLU A 17 35.53 -4.09 -7.33
N LEU A 18 34.36 -4.24 -7.93
CA LEU A 18 33.43 -3.12 -8.11
C LEU A 18 32.85 -2.62 -6.78
N SER A 19 32.75 -3.49 -5.76
CA SER A 19 32.31 -3.10 -4.40
C SER A 19 33.39 -2.31 -3.66
N GLY A 20 34.65 -2.71 -3.80
CA GLY A 20 35.80 -2.04 -3.17
C GLY A 20 36.17 -0.73 -3.87
N SER A 21 35.92 -0.63 -5.18
CA SER A 21 36.29 0.49 -6.03
C SER A 21 35.12 0.92 -6.94
N PRO A 22 34.09 1.62 -6.43
CA PRO A 22 32.86 1.92 -7.17
C PRO A 22 33.03 2.76 -8.45
N GLY A 23 34.18 3.43 -8.59
CA GLY A 23 34.54 4.24 -9.75
C GLY A 23 35.31 3.51 -10.84
N SER A 24 35.77 2.27 -10.62
CA SER A 24 36.58 1.52 -11.57
C SER A 24 35.77 1.15 -12.82
N GLY A 25 36.27 1.51 -14.00
CA GLY A 25 35.66 1.14 -15.27
C GLY A 25 35.95 -0.33 -15.63
N ILE A 26 35.27 -0.84 -16.66
CA ILE A 26 35.46 -2.21 -17.17
C ILE A 26 36.94 -2.50 -17.50
N ALA A 27 37.65 -1.51 -18.05
CA ALA A 27 39.06 -1.63 -18.39
C ALA A 27 39.97 -1.79 -17.17
N ASP A 28 39.69 -1.05 -16.09
CA ASP A 28 40.47 -1.07 -14.86
C ASP A 28 40.27 -2.39 -14.13
N ILE A 29 39.02 -2.85 -14.05
CA ILE A 29 38.64 -4.14 -13.44
C ILE A 29 39.31 -5.30 -14.21
N ALA A 30 39.30 -5.26 -15.53
CA ALA A 30 39.94 -6.26 -16.38
C ALA A 30 41.46 -6.34 -16.08
N ALA A 31 42.13 -5.18 -16.02
CA ALA A 31 43.55 -5.09 -15.72
C ALA A 31 43.88 -5.59 -14.30
N GLN A 32 43.09 -5.20 -13.30
CA GLN A 32 43.28 -5.56 -11.89
C GLN A 32 43.11 -7.08 -11.66
N LEU A 33 42.10 -7.68 -12.29
CA LEU A 33 41.75 -9.08 -12.12
C LEU A 33 42.51 -10.03 -13.06
N GLY A 34 43.27 -9.50 -14.03
CA GLY A 34 44.01 -10.29 -15.01
C GLY A 34 43.09 -11.06 -15.98
N ILE A 35 41.93 -10.50 -16.30
CA ILE A 35 40.92 -11.08 -17.20
C ILE A 35 40.63 -10.12 -18.36
N THR A 36 39.97 -10.60 -19.41
CA THR A 36 39.61 -9.79 -20.58
C THR A 36 38.42 -8.86 -20.29
N ARG A 37 38.30 -7.77 -21.05
CA ARG A 37 37.12 -6.89 -20.97
C ARG A 37 35.81 -7.63 -21.25
N ALA A 38 35.84 -8.56 -22.21
CA ALA A 38 34.67 -9.38 -22.54
C ALA A 38 34.25 -10.28 -21.37
N GLU A 39 35.19 -10.82 -20.60
CA GLU A 39 34.89 -11.60 -19.39
C GLU A 39 34.29 -10.72 -18.28
N VAL A 40 34.77 -9.47 -18.12
CA VAL A 40 34.17 -8.50 -17.17
C VAL A 40 32.75 -8.13 -17.61
N GLU A 41 32.53 -7.84 -18.88
CA GLU A 41 31.20 -7.51 -19.42
C GLU A 41 30.22 -8.67 -19.28
N GLY A 42 30.64 -9.90 -19.58
CA GLY A 42 29.83 -11.10 -19.37
C GLY A 42 29.54 -11.35 -17.89
N ALA A 43 30.50 -11.10 -16.99
CA ALA A 43 30.29 -11.20 -15.55
C ALA A 43 29.29 -10.15 -15.04
N LEU A 44 29.39 -8.89 -15.50
CA LEU A 44 28.48 -7.82 -15.11
C LEU A 44 27.06 -8.06 -15.65
N ALA A 45 26.91 -8.56 -16.87
CA ALA A 45 25.61 -8.95 -17.41
C ALA A 45 24.94 -10.06 -16.56
N ALA A 46 25.69 -11.09 -16.20
CA ALA A 46 25.18 -12.16 -15.34
C ALA A 46 24.86 -11.68 -13.90
N LEU A 47 25.67 -10.77 -13.33
CA LEU A 47 25.39 -10.17 -12.04
C LEU A 47 24.18 -9.22 -12.09
N GLU A 48 23.93 -8.56 -13.22
CA GLU A 48 22.73 -7.75 -13.48
C GLU A 48 21.47 -8.62 -13.55
N GLU A 49 21.53 -9.78 -14.19
CA GLU A 49 20.44 -10.78 -14.16
C GLU A 49 20.13 -11.28 -12.74
N LEU A 50 21.16 -11.40 -11.89
CA LEU A 50 21.02 -11.76 -10.48
C LEU A 50 20.62 -10.58 -9.57
N GLY A 51 20.48 -9.37 -10.13
CA GLY A 51 20.15 -8.15 -9.38
C GLY A 51 21.24 -7.69 -8.42
N LEU A 52 22.49 -8.11 -8.63
CA LEU A 52 23.67 -7.77 -7.82
C LEU A 52 24.44 -6.56 -8.36
N THR A 53 24.22 -6.18 -9.62
CA THR A 53 24.74 -4.96 -10.24
C THR A 53 23.70 -4.32 -11.14
N GLN A 54 23.83 -3.02 -11.41
CA GLN A 54 22.97 -2.29 -12.34
C GLN A 54 23.77 -1.29 -13.15
N ARG A 55 23.39 -1.05 -14.41
CA ARG A 55 23.86 0.13 -15.15
C ARG A 55 23.44 1.43 -14.46
N SER A 56 24.37 2.36 -14.32
CA SER A 56 24.14 3.65 -13.68
C SER A 56 24.77 4.77 -14.48
N THR A 57 23.98 5.81 -14.77
CA THR A 57 24.49 7.08 -15.32
C THR A 57 25.05 8.01 -14.25
N LEU A 58 24.88 7.64 -12.97
CA LEU A 58 25.32 8.41 -11.81
C LEU A 58 26.70 7.99 -11.30
N THR A 59 27.28 6.90 -11.83
CA THR A 59 28.61 6.43 -11.47
C THR A 59 29.56 6.57 -12.66
N THR A 60 30.81 6.93 -12.39
CA THR A 60 31.85 7.08 -13.43
C THR A 60 32.16 5.75 -14.13
N SER A 61 31.99 4.64 -13.42
CA SER A 61 32.15 3.28 -13.94
C SER A 61 31.01 2.85 -14.88
N GLY A 62 29.87 3.56 -14.88
CA GLY A 62 28.67 3.15 -15.58
C GLY A 62 27.90 2.02 -14.88
N TRP A 63 28.37 1.57 -13.70
CA TRP A 63 27.80 0.45 -12.95
C TRP A 63 27.66 0.80 -11.46
N ARG A 64 26.65 0.21 -10.82
CA ARG A 64 26.39 0.30 -9.38
C ARG A 64 26.29 -1.10 -8.80
N VAL A 65 27.01 -1.38 -7.73
CA VAL A 65 26.88 -2.64 -6.97
C VAL A 65 25.69 -2.57 -6.02
N LEU A 66 24.94 -3.65 -5.97
CA LEU A 66 23.86 -3.88 -5.02
C LEU A 66 24.30 -4.95 -4.01
N HIS A 67 24.03 -4.72 -2.73
CA HIS A 67 24.40 -5.67 -1.69
C HIS A 67 23.62 -6.99 -1.89
N PRO A 68 24.18 -8.20 -1.63
CA PRO A 68 23.49 -9.45 -1.97
C PRO A 68 22.21 -9.68 -1.15
N ALA A 69 22.06 -8.93 -0.06
CA ALA A 69 20.86 -8.89 0.76
C ALA A 69 19.83 -7.82 0.31
N VAL A 70 20.11 -7.06 -0.75
CA VAL A 70 19.23 -6.07 -1.39
C VAL A 70 19.45 -6.14 -2.90
N THR A 71 18.63 -6.93 -3.61
CA THR A 71 18.74 -7.10 -5.06
C THR A 71 17.60 -6.41 -5.78
N GLN A 72 17.81 -5.86 -6.97
CA GLN A 72 16.70 -5.38 -7.78
C GLN A 72 15.88 -6.52 -8.38
N ILE A 73 14.63 -6.23 -8.72
CA ILE A 73 13.81 -7.15 -9.52
C ILE A 73 14.37 -7.16 -10.95
N PRO A 74 14.68 -8.33 -11.52
CA PRO A 74 15.20 -8.42 -12.88
C PRO A 74 14.25 -7.81 -13.90
N ALA A 75 14.79 -7.22 -14.97
CA ALA A 75 13.99 -6.56 -16.01
C ALA A 75 13.05 -7.51 -16.79
N ALA A 76 13.23 -8.82 -16.67
CA ALA A 76 12.38 -9.82 -17.30
C ALA A 76 11.11 -10.14 -16.48
N VAL A 77 11.03 -9.70 -15.21
CA VAL A 77 9.96 -10.05 -14.27
C VAL A 77 9.26 -8.79 -13.79
N THR A 78 7.93 -8.76 -13.86
CA THR A 78 7.15 -7.64 -13.34
C THR A 78 7.15 -7.62 -11.81
N LEU A 79 7.07 -6.42 -11.23
CA LEU A 79 6.94 -6.23 -9.78
C LEU A 79 5.76 -7.03 -9.21
N SER A 80 4.60 -7.02 -9.90
CA SER A 80 3.43 -7.78 -9.47
C SER A 80 3.72 -9.28 -9.43
N ALA A 81 4.27 -9.83 -10.52
CA ALA A 81 4.61 -11.25 -10.57
C ALA A 81 5.63 -11.63 -9.49
N ARG A 82 6.61 -10.75 -9.21
CA ARG A 82 7.61 -11.00 -8.18
C ARG A 82 7.03 -10.92 -6.76
N ILE A 83 6.13 -9.97 -6.49
CA ILE A 83 5.38 -9.91 -5.23
C ILE A 83 4.58 -11.20 -5.05
N SER A 84 3.85 -11.63 -6.09
CA SER A 84 3.06 -12.87 -6.08
C SER A 84 3.91 -14.11 -5.79
N GLU A 85 5.05 -14.25 -6.47
CA GLU A 85 6.00 -15.34 -6.27
C GLU A 85 6.53 -15.38 -4.83
N VAL A 86 6.98 -14.23 -4.31
CA VAL A 86 7.52 -14.14 -2.95
C VAL A 86 6.41 -14.41 -1.91
N ALA A 87 5.23 -13.79 -2.06
CA ALA A 87 4.10 -13.99 -1.16
C ALA A 87 3.67 -15.46 -1.08
N ALA A 88 3.67 -16.18 -2.20
CA ALA A 88 3.31 -17.59 -2.24
C ALA A 88 4.23 -18.50 -1.40
N THR A 89 5.46 -18.05 -1.11
CA THR A 89 6.43 -18.79 -0.27
C THR A 89 6.15 -18.72 1.22
N ALA A 90 5.23 -17.86 1.68
CA ALA A 90 4.94 -17.64 3.09
C ALA A 90 4.46 -18.91 3.81
N LYS A 91 5.01 -19.14 4.99
CA LYS A 91 4.72 -20.29 5.86
C LYS A 91 4.11 -19.90 7.20
N GLU A 92 4.44 -18.72 7.70
CA GLU A 92 4.04 -18.24 9.02
C GLU A 92 3.27 -16.92 8.89
N GLU A 93 3.83 -15.94 8.19
CA GLU A 93 3.25 -14.60 8.08
C GLU A 93 3.52 -13.92 6.74
N LEU A 94 2.51 -13.18 6.26
CA LEU A 94 2.61 -12.21 5.18
C LEU A 94 2.09 -10.84 5.64
N LEU A 95 2.94 -9.82 5.56
CA LEU A 95 2.61 -8.42 5.79
C LEU A 95 2.63 -7.66 4.46
N ALA A 96 1.55 -6.98 4.10
CA ALA A 96 1.48 -6.30 2.81
C ALA A 96 0.90 -4.88 2.87
N PHE A 97 1.53 -3.98 2.10
CA PHE A 97 0.98 -2.68 1.72
C PHE A 97 0.42 -2.78 0.30
N LEU A 98 -0.90 -2.77 0.19
CA LEU A 98 -1.62 -2.82 -1.07
C LEU A 98 -1.88 -1.39 -1.58
N VAL A 99 -1.03 -0.93 -2.50
CA VAL A 99 -1.11 0.41 -3.10
C VAL A 99 -0.84 0.37 -4.61
N GLY A 100 -1.57 1.19 -5.37
CA GLY A 100 -1.43 1.32 -6.82
C GLY A 100 -2.75 1.19 -7.57
N GLU A 101 -2.67 0.89 -8.86
CA GLU A 101 -3.85 0.57 -9.68
C GLU A 101 -4.36 -0.85 -9.35
N LEU A 102 -5.43 -0.91 -8.56
CA LEU A 102 -6.07 -2.16 -8.13
C LEU A 102 -7.20 -2.53 -9.09
N THR A 103 -6.83 -3.03 -10.26
CA THR A 103 -7.80 -3.55 -11.25
C THR A 103 -8.47 -4.83 -10.71
N PRO A 104 -9.69 -5.18 -11.18
CA PRO A 104 -10.34 -6.42 -10.77
C PRO A 104 -9.46 -7.66 -11.01
N ALA A 105 -8.80 -7.75 -12.18
CA ALA A 105 -7.91 -8.87 -12.50
C ALA A 105 -6.72 -8.98 -11.54
N HIS A 106 -6.15 -7.84 -11.10
CA HIS A 106 -5.08 -7.84 -10.11
C HIS A 106 -5.58 -8.28 -8.73
N LEU A 107 -6.77 -7.83 -8.33
CA LEU A 107 -7.37 -8.24 -7.05
C LEU A 107 -7.74 -9.72 -7.03
N ASP A 108 -8.20 -10.28 -8.16
CA ASP A 108 -8.47 -11.71 -8.29
C ASP A 108 -7.18 -12.53 -8.11
N GLU A 109 -6.06 -12.08 -8.70
CA GLU A 109 -4.73 -12.71 -8.51
C GLU A 109 -4.31 -12.67 -7.04
N VAL A 110 -4.40 -11.50 -6.41
CA VAL A 110 -4.08 -11.33 -4.99
C VAL A 110 -4.98 -12.21 -4.13
N GLU A 111 -6.29 -12.26 -4.41
CA GLU A 111 -7.25 -13.07 -3.66
C GLU A 111 -6.93 -14.57 -3.74
N GLY A 112 -6.51 -15.06 -4.90
CA GLY A 112 -6.07 -16.45 -5.09
C GLY A 112 -4.89 -16.79 -4.18
N ILE A 113 -3.86 -15.94 -4.19
CA ILE A 113 -2.63 -16.15 -3.40
C ILE A 113 -2.94 -16.10 -1.91
N VAL A 114 -3.54 -15.00 -1.43
CA VAL A 114 -3.82 -14.84 0.02
C VAL A 114 -4.85 -15.85 0.50
N GLY A 115 -5.79 -16.26 -0.35
CA GLY A 115 -6.74 -17.31 -0.06
C GLY A 115 -6.06 -18.65 0.20
N ASP A 116 -5.07 -19.02 -0.61
CA ASP A 116 -4.29 -20.25 -0.40
C ASP A 116 -3.38 -20.16 0.82
N LEU A 117 -2.80 -19.00 1.12
CA LEU A 117 -2.04 -18.77 2.36
C LEU A 117 -2.91 -18.97 3.61
N LEU A 118 -4.09 -18.35 3.62
CA LEU A 118 -5.04 -18.46 4.74
C LEU A 118 -5.53 -19.91 4.93
N LYS A 119 -5.77 -20.66 3.85
CA LYS A 119 -6.09 -22.11 3.93
C LYS A 119 -4.97 -22.92 4.57
N ARG A 120 -3.70 -22.55 4.37
CA ARG A 120 -2.53 -23.16 5.02
C ARG A 120 -2.34 -22.72 6.48
N GLY A 121 -3.15 -21.77 6.97
CA GLY A 121 -3.05 -21.24 8.33
C GLY A 121 -2.00 -20.13 8.50
N VAL A 122 -1.49 -19.57 7.40
CA VAL A 122 -0.55 -18.44 7.42
C VAL A 122 -1.28 -17.18 7.90
N LEU A 123 -0.66 -16.40 8.78
CA LEU A 123 -1.18 -15.10 9.21
C LEU A 123 -1.00 -14.08 8.09
N VAL A 124 -2.09 -13.50 7.58
CA VAL A 124 -2.01 -12.49 6.52
C VAL A 124 -2.57 -11.16 7.01
N ARG A 125 -1.74 -10.12 6.99
CA ARG A 125 -2.09 -8.75 7.37
C ARG A 125 -1.90 -7.81 6.18
N ILE A 126 -2.97 -7.11 5.79
CA ILE A 126 -2.98 -6.19 4.65
C ILE A 126 -3.38 -4.79 5.09
N LEU A 127 -2.60 -3.80 4.68
CA LEU A 127 -2.95 -2.39 4.73
C LEU A 127 -3.23 -1.87 3.33
N TYR A 128 -4.30 -1.10 3.16
CA TYR A 128 -4.64 -0.45 1.88
C TYR A 128 -5.03 1.01 2.10
N ILE A 129 -5.01 1.80 1.02
CA ILE A 129 -5.38 3.22 1.08
C ILE A 129 -6.91 3.40 1.24
N GLU A 130 -7.31 4.27 2.17
CA GLU A 130 -8.72 4.52 2.50
C GLU A 130 -9.52 5.04 1.30
N SER A 131 -8.91 5.85 0.43
CA SER A 131 -9.56 6.38 -0.77
C SER A 131 -10.02 5.28 -1.74
N SER A 132 -9.44 4.08 -1.70
CA SER A 132 -9.84 2.93 -2.52
C SER A 132 -11.00 2.13 -1.93
N ARG A 133 -11.43 2.41 -0.69
CA ARG A 133 -12.48 1.67 0.03
C ARG A 133 -13.85 1.70 -0.67
N GLN A 134 -14.12 2.74 -1.48
CA GLN A 134 -15.41 2.89 -2.17
C GLN A 134 -15.48 2.14 -3.51
N THR A 135 -14.39 1.53 -3.97
CA THR A 135 -14.38 0.72 -5.19
C THR A 135 -15.08 -0.62 -4.94
N PRO A 136 -16.06 -1.04 -5.77
CA PRO A 136 -16.73 -2.34 -5.61
C PRO A 136 -15.74 -3.51 -5.50
N ALA A 137 -14.75 -3.56 -6.39
CA ALA A 137 -13.75 -4.63 -6.39
C ALA A 137 -12.95 -4.73 -5.07
N ILE A 138 -12.64 -3.59 -4.43
CA ILE A 138 -11.94 -3.59 -3.14
C ILE A 138 -12.85 -4.04 -2.01
N ARG A 139 -14.13 -3.65 -2.04
CA ARG A 139 -15.10 -4.13 -1.05
C ARG A 139 -15.26 -5.63 -1.11
N ASP A 140 -15.43 -6.17 -2.31
CA ASP A 140 -15.61 -7.60 -2.53
C ASP A 140 -14.36 -8.37 -2.06
N PHE A 141 -13.17 -7.91 -2.46
CA PHE A 141 -11.89 -8.45 -1.99
C PHE A 141 -11.77 -8.44 -0.45
N VAL A 142 -12.01 -7.28 0.19
CA VAL A 142 -11.89 -7.14 1.65
C VAL A 142 -12.91 -8.03 2.37
N GLN A 143 -14.12 -8.14 1.84
CA GLN A 143 -15.14 -9.03 2.40
C GLN A 143 -14.67 -10.49 2.37
N HIS A 144 -14.30 -11.03 1.19
CA HIS A 144 -13.85 -12.41 1.07
C HIS A 144 -12.59 -12.69 1.89
N PHE A 145 -11.64 -11.74 1.92
CA PHE A 145 -10.42 -11.86 2.69
C PHE A 145 -10.70 -11.96 4.19
N THR A 146 -11.60 -11.13 4.71
CA THR A 146 -11.99 -11.12 6.13
C THR A 146 -12.80 -12.37 6.51
N GLU A 147 -13.69 -12.86 5.62
CA GLU A 147 -14.43 -14.13 5.81
C GLU A 147 -13.48 -15.33 5.98
N ARG A 148 -12.30 -15.28 5.33
CA ARG A 148 -11.23 -16.27 5.47
C ARG A 148 -10.27 -15.98 6.63
N ARG A 149 -10.65 -15.09 7.56
CA ARG A 149 -9.87 -14.66 8.74
C ARG A 149 -8.59 -13.88 8.40
N GLY A 150 -8.48 -13.34 7.19
CA GLY A 150 -7.47 -12.35 6.86
C GLY A 150 -7.69 -11.07 7.66
N LEU A 151 -6.59 -10.42 8.06
CA LEU A 151 -6.66 -9.18 8.83
C LEU A 151 -6.37 -8.00 7.91
N VAL A 152 -7.31 -7.07 7.79
CA VAL A 152 -7.17 -5.93 6.90
C VAL A 152 -7.53 -4.61 7.57
N ARG A 153 -6.72 -3.59 7.31
CA ARG A 153 -6.90 -2.22 7.82
C ARG A 153 -6.74 -1.20 6.71
N SER A 154 -7.40 -0.06 6.85
CA SER A 154 -7.26 1.08 5.94
C SER A 154 -6.46 2.21 6.58
N VAL A 155 -5.61 2.86 5.78
CA VAL A 155 -4.81 4.03 6.18
C VAL A 155 -4.94 5.18 5.17
N PRO A 156 -4.70 6.45 5.56
CA PRO A 156 -4.82 7.57 4.64
C PRO A 156 -3.81 7.55 3.49
N SER A 157 -2.61 7.03 3.74
CA SER A 157 -1.53 6.94 2.75
C SER A 157 -0.59 5.77 3.07
N LEU A 158 0.18 5.33 2.08
CA LEU A 158 1.20 4.29 2.22
C LEU A 158 2.51 4.78 1.60
N PRO A 159 3.66 4.54 2.25
CA PRO A 159 4.95 5.10 1.83
C PRO A 159 5.57 4.32 0.66
N ALA A 160 5.15 3.07 0.47
CA ALA A 160 5.71 2.13 -0.50
C ALA A 160 4.70 1.02 -0.81
N ARG A 161 4.96 0.28 -1.88
CA ARG A 161 4.47 -1.10 -2.02
C ARG A 161 5.38 -2.00 -1.19
N LEU A 162 4.80 -2.89 -0.39
CA LEU A 162 5.52 -3.78 0.51
C LEU A 162 4.84 -5.15 0.51
N ALA A 163 5.64 -6.21 0.45
CA ALA A 163 5.26 -7.57 0.83
C ALA A 163 6.41 -8.17 1.64
N LEU A 164 6.21 -8.45 2.92
CA LEU A 164 7.20 -9.03 3.82
C LEU A 164 6.73 -10.42 4.25
N VAL A 165 7.60 -11.41 4.08
CA VAL A 165 7.28 -12.83 4.25
C VAL A 165 8.21 -13.46 5.29
N ASP A 166 7.61 -14.03 6.33
CA ASP A 166 8.27 -14.82 7.40
C ASP A 166 9.53 -14.14 7.97
N GLU A 167 9.56 -12.81 8.05
CA GLU A 167 10.73 -11.98 8.43
C GLU A 167 12.04 -12.34 7.69
N SER A 168 11.95 -12.99 6.54
CA SER A 168 13.09 -13.57 5.82
C SER A 168 13.32 -12.92 4.46
N THR A 169 12.26 -12.43 3.84
CA THR A 169 12.29 -11.77 2.54
C THR A 169 11.24 -10.68 2.48
N ALA A 170 11.60 -9.53 1.93
CA ALA A 170 10.64 -8.48 1.59
C ALA A 170 10.80 -8.04 0.14
N VAL A 171 9.69 -7.66 -0.49
CA VAL A 171 9.67 -6.93 -1.76
C VAL A 171 9.21 -5.51 -1.46
N VAL A 172 9.99 -4.52 -1.86
CA VAL A 172 9.71 -3.09 -1.63
C VAL A 172 9.81 -2.35 -2.95
N ALA A 173 8.82 -1.52 -3.25
CA ALA A 173 8.84 -0.65 -4.42
C ALA A 173 8.20 0.70 -4.11
N SER A 174 8.43 1.68 -4.98
CA SER A 174 7.78 2.99 -4.85
C SER A 174 6.26 2.84 -4.88
N ALA A 175 5.56 3.61 -4.04
CA ALA A 175 4.10 3.74 -4.12
C ALA A 175 3.66 4.55 -5.35
N ALA A 176 4.55 5.40 -5.88
CA ALA A 176 4.30 6.16 -7.10
C ALA A 176 4.39 5.26 -8.35
N PRO A 177 3.65 5.58 -9.42
CA PRO A 177 3.82 4.90 -10.70
C PRO A 177 5.27 5.02 -11.20
N GLY A 178 5.86 3.90 -11.56
CA GLY A 178 7.22 3.80 -12.11
C GLY A 178 7.29 2.66 -13.13
N PRO A 179 8.47 2.37 -13.70
CA PRO A 179 8.69 1.20 -14.54
C PRO A 179 8.19 -0.06 -13.83
N GLN A 180 7.62 -1.00 -14.59
CA GLN A 180 6.95 -2.18 -14.03
C GLN A 180 7.86 -3.10 -13.19
N ASN A 181 9.19 -2.89 -13.24
CA ASN A 181 10.19 -3.73 -12.56
C ASN A 181 10.99 -2.94 -11.51
N GLU A 182 10.59 -1.70 -11.20
CA GLU A 182 11.31 -0.86 -10.23
C GLU A 182 10.94 -1.29 -8.79
N GLY A 183 11.67 -2.27 -8.27
CA GLY A 183 11.53 -2.76 -6.91
C GLY A 183 12.78 -3.47 -6.41
N LEU A 184 12.86 -3.65 -5.09
CA LEU A 184 13.96 -4.29 -4.38
C LEU A 184 13.45 -5.53 -3.66
N ILE A 185 14.23 -6.59 -3.71
CA ILE A 185 14.11 -7.77 -2.85
C ILE A 185 15.13 -7.61 -1.74
N VAL A 186 14.64 -7.59 -0.51
CA VAL A 186 15.42 -7.40 0.69
C VAL A 186 15.46 -8.72 1.46
N LYS A 187 16.66 -9.16 1.82
CA LYS A 187 16.95 -10.33 2.66
C LYS A 187 17.85 -9.99 3.86
N SER A 188 18.15 -8.70 4.04
CA SER A 188 19.00 -8.23 5.14
C SER A 188 18.20 -8.22 6.44
N PRO A 189 18.60 -8.94 7.50
CA PRO A 189 17.85 -9.01 8.75
C PRO A 189 17.55 -7.63 9.36
N ILE A 190 18.52 -6.70 9.30
CA ILE A 190 18.35 -5.34 9.83
C ILE A 190 17.28 -4.57 9.04
N LEU A 191 17.30 -4.68 7.71
CA LEU A 191 16.30 -3.99 6.89
C LEU A 191 14.93 -4.64 7.01
N LEU A 192 14.86 -5.97 7.14
CA LEU A 192 13.62 -6.70 7.36
C LEU A 192 12.98 -6.28 8.69
N ALA A 193 13.77 -6.21 9.77
CA ALA A 193 13.31 -5.69 11.06
C ALA A 193 12.80 -4.25 10.96
N SER A 194 13.50 -3.37 10.22
CA SER A 194 13.04 -1.99 9.99
C SER A 194 11.74 -1.92 9.18
N LEU A 195 11.58 -2.76 8.17
CA LEU A 195 10.35 -2.83 7.35
C LEU A 195 9.17 -3.40 8.14
N ALA A 196 9.42 -4.40 9.00
CA ALA A 196 8.42 -4.93 9.92
C ALA A 196 7.99 -3.86 10.93
N ALA A 197 8.94 -3.13 11.53
CA ALA A 197 8.63 -2.02 12.43
C ALA A 197 7.82 -0.90 11.75
N LEU A 198 8.16 -0.57 10.49
CA LEU A 198 7.37 0.34 9.67
C LEU A 198 5.95 -0.18 9.45
N PHE A 199 5.80 -1.47 9.13
CA PHE A 199 4.49 -2.09 8.97
C PHE A 199 3.67 -1.99 10.26
N GLU A 200 4.24 -2.33 11.42
CA GLU A 200 3.54 -2.28 12.70
C GLU A 200 3.05 -0.87 13.04
N GLN A 201 3.86 0.16 12.76
CA GLN A 201 3.44 1.54 12.98
C GLN A 201 2.17 1.87 12.17
N TYR A 202 2.17 1.56 10.86
CA TYR A 202 0.99 1.77 10.02
C TYR A 202 -0.17 0.85 10.42
N TRP A 203 0.11 -0.33 10.95
CA TRP A 203 -0.89 -1.27 11.42
C TRP A 203 -1.63 -0.69 12.62
N GLU A 204 -0.91 -0.17 13.61
CA GLU A 204 -1.47 0.47 14.80
C GLU A 204 -2.31 1.71 14.48
N GLU A 205 -1.85 2.54 13.53
CA GLU A 205 -2.56 3.72 13.03
C GLU A 205 -3.77 3.36 12.14
N GLY A 206 -3.77 2.15 11.56
CA GLY A 206 -4.78 1.69 10.62
C GLY A 206 -6.15 1.48 11.25
N SER A 207 -7.18 1.95 10.57
CA SER A 207 -8.57 1.70 10.97
C SER A 207 -8.96 0.26 10.61
N PRO A 208 -9.48 -0.55 11.56
CA PRO A 208 -10.05 -1.85 11.26
C PRO A 208 -11.10 -1.72 10.17
N VAL A 209 -11.04 -2.59 9.16
CA VAL A 209 -12.22 -2.75 8.32
C VAL A 209 -13.21 -3.58 9.11
N SER A 210 -14.03 -2.91 9.92
CA SER A 210 -15.18 -3.56 10.51
C SER A 210 -16.07 -4.07 9.38
N ASN A 211 -16.05 -5.39 9.17
CA ASN A 211 -17.19 -6.16 8.67
C ASN A 211 -18.31 -6.16 9.71
N SER A 212 -18.63 -4.99 10.26
CA SER A 212 -19.96 -4.81 10.82
C SER A 212 -20.88 -4.79 9.61
N ALA A 213 -21.41 -5.96 9.24
CA ALA A 213 -22.86 -6.01 9.08
C ALA A 213 -23.41 -5.21 10.26
N PRO A 214 -24.22 -4.17 10.02
CA PRO A 214 -24.54 -3.21 11.07
C PRO A 214 -25.07 -3.98 12.27
N VAL A 215 -24.25 -4.06 13.32
CA VAL A 215 -24.69 -4.55 14.62
C VAL A 215 -25.63 -3.46 15.08
N ASP A 216 -26.92 -3.73 14.98
CA ASP A 216 -28.04 -2.88 15.35
C ASP A 216 -28.00 -1.44 14.82
N SER A 217 -27.79 -1.30 13.51
CA SER A 217 -28.29 -0.12 12.80
C SER A 217 -29.15 -0.62 11.65
N ALA A 218 -30.46 -0.45 11.77
CA ALA A 218 -31.36 -0.54 10.63
C ALA A 218 -30.69 0.13 9.42
N PRO A 219 -30.83 -0.43 8.19
CA PRO A 219 -30.25 0.17 7.00
C PRO A 219 -30.56 1.67 7.04
N ILE A 220 -29.54 2.53 6.98
CA ILE A 220 -29.76 3.97 6.97
C ILE A 220 -30.42 4.29 5.63
N THR A 221 -31.74 4.10 5.58
CA THR A 221 -32.58 4.41 4.45
C THR A 221 -32.50 5.91 4.30
N ARG A 222 -31.98 6.37 3.17
CA ARG A 222 -32.11 7.78 2.79
C ARG A 222 -33.60 8.12 2.93
N PRO A 223 -33.98 9.15 3.71
CA PRO A 223 -35.39 9.46 3.89
C PRO A 223 -36.01 9.67 2.51
N ALA A 224 -37.16 9.03 2.30
CA ALA A 224 -37.84 8.98 1.00
C ALA A 224 -38.24 10.38 0.50
N THR A 225 -38.33 11.35 1.43
CA THR A 225 -38.66 12.74 1.15
C THR A 225 -37.38 13.59 1.00
N PRO A 226 -37.22 14.34 -0.11
CA PRO A 226 -36.11 15.27 -0.26
C PRO A 226 -36.20 16.39 0.78
N LEU A 227 -35.04 16.90 1.22
CA LEU A 227 -34.99 18.09 2.07
C LEU A 227 -35.63 19.28 1.35
N SER A 228 -36.36 20.10 2.11
CA SER A 228 -36.73 21.42 1.64
C SER A 228 -35.50 22.30 1.42
N ARG A 229 -35.62 23.32 0.56
CA ARG A 229 -34.53 24.30 0.35
C ARG A 229 -34.09 24.97 1.65
N GLN A 230 -35.02 25.17 2.58
CA GLN A 230 -34.74 25.78 3.88
C GLN A 230 -33.90 24.85 4.77
N GLU A 231 -34.27 23.57 4.86
CA GLU A 231 -33.50 22.56 5.59
C GLU A 231 -32.09 22.37 5.00
N GLN A 232 -31.98 22.33 3.67
CA GLN A 232 -30.69 22.18 3.00
C GLN A 232 -29.77 23.38 3.23
N ASN A 233 -30.32 24.60 3.24
CA ASN A 233 -29.55 25.81 3.56
C ASN A 233 -29.10 25.83 5.02
N VAL A 234 -29.98 25.50 5.98
CA VAL A 234 -29.63 25.38 7.40
C VAL A 234 -28.54 24.33 7.59
N LEU A 235 -28.71 23.14 7.00
CA LEU A 235 -27.74 22.05 7.08
C LEU A 235 -26.35 22.42 6.52
N THR A 236 -26.32 23.18 5.42
CA THR A 236 -25.06 23.68 4.83
C THR A 236 -24.33 24.65 5.76
N LEU A 237 -25.06 25.56 6.41
CA LEU A 237 -24.48 26.52 7.36
C LEU A 237 -24.03 25.85 8.66
N LEU A 238 -24.78 24.84 9.12
CA LEU A 238 -24.39 23.97 10.23
C LEU A 238 -23.08 23.21 9.93
N ALA A 239 -22.95 22.66 8.73
CA ALA A 239 -21.75 21.94 8.30
C ALA A 239 -20.51 22.84 8.24
N ARG A 240 -20.70 24.15 8.04
CA ARG A 240 -19.64 25.18 8.12
C ARG A 240 -19.31 25.60 9.56
N GLY A 241 -19.90 24.96 10.57
CA GLY A 241 -19.65 25.24 11.98
C GLY A 241 -20.37 26.47 12.51
N MET A 242 -21.35 27.01 11.78
CA MET A 242 -22.09 28.18 12.25
C MET A 242 -23.01 27.82 13.42
N LYS A 243 -23.10 28.73 14.39
CA LYS A 243 -24.01 28.65 15.54
C LYS A 243 -25.41 29.10 15.15
N ASP A 244 -26.42 28.62 15.86
CA ASP A 244 -27.83 28.79 15.52
C ASP A 244 -28.25 30.27 15.42
N ALA A 245 -27.75 31.12 16.31
CA ALA A 245 -27.95 32.58 16.26
C ALA A 245 -27.38 33.22 14.98
N ALA A 246 -26.20 32.76 14.53
CA ALA A 246 -25.57 33.26 13.30
C ALA A 246 -26.31 32.77 12.05
N ILE A 247 -26.86 31.55 12.11
CA ILE A 247 -27.71 31.00 11.04
C ILE A 247 -29.03 31.77 10.96
N ALA A 248 -29.63 32.10 12.11
CA ALA A 248 -30.86 32.88 12.21
C ALA A 248 -30.69 34.26 11.57
N GLU A 249 -29.62 34.97 11.93
CA GLU A 249 -29.25 36.25 11.34
C GLU A 249 -29.00 36.14 9.83
N GLN A 250 -28.21 35.17 9.39
CA GLN A 250 -27.86 35.00 7.97
C GLN A 250 -29.07 34.62 7.08
N MET A 251 -30.06 33.94 7.66
CA MET A 251 -31.25 33.49 6.93
C MET A 251 -32.46 34.43 7.09
N ASP A 252 -32.33 35.53 7.82
CA ASP A 252 -33.44 36.43 8.20
C ASP A 252 -34.60 35.69 8.88
N LEU A 253 -34.25 34.82 9.84
CA LEU A 253 -35.19 33.97 10.59
C LEU A 253 -35.03 34.19 12.10
N SER A 254 -36.07 33.85 12.87
CA SER A 254 -35.92 33.76 14.34
C SER A 254 -35.09 32.53 14.73
N GLU A 255 -34.33 32.61 15.82
CA GLU A 255 -33.61 31.46 16.40
C GLU A 255 -34.55 30.27 16.68
N ARG A 256 -35.80 30.56 17.07
CA ARG A 256 -36.84 29.54 17.27
C ARG A 256 -37.18 28.82 15.96
N THR A 257 -37.20 29.53 14.84
CA THR A 257 -37.43 28.93 13.52
C THR A 257 -36.26 28.05 13.12
N VAL A 258 -35.02 28.49 13.35
CA VAL A 258 -33.82 27.68 13.08
C VAL A 258 -33.81 26.43 13.94
N ALA A 259 -34.03 26.54 15.26
CA ALA A 259 -34.12 25.40 16.17
C ALA A 259 -35.18 24.37 15.72
N ARG A 260 -36.33 24.84 15.23
CA ARG A 260 -37.38 23.98 14.67
C ARG A 260 -36.93 23.25 13.40
N VAL A 261 -36.21 23.92 12.50
CA VAL A 261 -35.66 23.29 11.29
C VAL A 261 -34.58 22.27 11.63
N ILE A 262 -33.73 22.55 12.62
CA ILE A 262 -32.72 21.60 13.12
C ILE A 262 -33.38 20.37 13.76
N THR A 263 -34.44 20.58 14.53
CA THR A 263 -35.24 19.47 15.09
C THR A 263 -35.84 18.62 13.98
N GLY A 264 -36.41 19.25 12.95
CA GLY A 264 -36.87 18.54 11.75
C GLY A 264 -35.76 17.75 11.05
N LEU A 265 -34.55 18.30 10.95
CA LEU A 265 -33.38 17.58 10.42
C LEU A 265 -32.95 16.39 11.28
N TYR A 266 -33.05 16.49 12.60
CA TYR A 266 -32.83 15.36 13.51
C TYR A 266 -33.84 14.25 13.27
N ASP A 267 -35.13 14.59 13.22
CA ASP A 267 -36.21 13.64 12.95
C ASP A 267 -36.05 13.01 11.56
N HIS A 268 -35.71 13.83 10.55
CA HIS A 268 -35.54 13.39 9.16
C HIS A 268 -34.35 12.44 8.97
N THR A 269 -33.33 12.54 9.83
CA THR A 269 -32.13 11.69 9.77
C THR A 269 -32.07 10.63 10.88
N GLY A 270 -33.00 10.66 11.83
CA GLY A 270 -32.96 9.88 13.06
C GLY A 270 -31.68 10.13 13.88
N SER A 271 -31.18 11.35 13.93
CA SER A 271 -29.94 11.71 14.64
C SER A 271 -30.25 12.38 15.97
N GLU A 272 -29.48 12.10 17.01
CA GLU A 272 -29.69 12.70 18.34
C GLU A 272 -28.68 13.81 18.62
N THR A 273 -27.55 13.83 17.91
CA THR A 273 -26.50 14.82 18.08
C THR A 273 -26.18 15.57 16.79
N ARG A 274 -25.71 16.82 16.93
CA ARG A 274 -25.27 17.66 15.80
C ARG A 274 -24.17 16.97 14.97
N PHE A 275 -23.32 16.21 15.65
CA PHE A 275 -22.26 15.42 15.03
C PHE A 275 -22.84 14.26 14.20
N GLU A 276 -23.77 13.49 14.76
CA GLU A 276 -24.48 12.43 14.02
C GLU A 276 -25.24 12.97 12.80
N LEU A 277 -25.91 14.11 12.96
CA LEU A 277 -26.60 14.79 11.87
C LEU A 277 -25.63 15.12 10.73
N GLY A 278 -24.45 15.66 11.03
CA GLY A 278 -23.40 15.92 10.03
C GLY A 278 -22.88 14.65 9.35
N MET A 279 -22.60 13.61 10.15
CA MET A 279 -22.13 12.31 9.64
C MET A 279 -23.14 11.64 8.70
N LYS A 280 -24.44 11.69 9.03
CA LYS A 280 -25.49 11.14 8.17
C LYS A 280 -25.73 12.01 6.93
N ALA A 281 -25.75 13.34 7.08
CA ALA A 281 -25.88 14.27 5.97
C ALA A 281 -24.79 14.10 4.89
N SER A 282 -23.53 13.91 5.31
CA SER A 282 -22.42 13.63 4.39
C SER A 282 -22.61 12.29 3.68
N ARG A 283 -23.00 11.22 4.40
CA ARG A 283 -23.31 9.91 3.80
C ARG A 283 -24.49 9.93 2.82
N PHE A 284 -25.46 10.83 3.03
CA PHE A 284 -26.58 11.03 2.10
C PHE A 284 -26.26 11.93 0.91
N GLY A 285 -25.06 12.54 0.86
CA GLY A 285 -24.66 13.47 -0.19
C GLY A 285 -25.42 14.79 -0.15
N TRP A 286 -25.82 15.25 1.03
CA TRP A 286 -26.52 16.53 1.21
C TRP A 286 -25.58 17.71 1.44
N ILE A 287 -24.35 17.42 1.86
CA ILE A 287 -23.24 18.35 2.12
C ILE A 287 -21.92 17.74 1.64
#